data_AF-A0A818JU21-F1
#
_entry.id   AF-A0A818JU21-F1
#
_cell.length_a   1.000
_cell.length_b   1.000
_cell.length_c   1.000
_cell.angle_alpha   90.00
_cell.angle_beta   90.00
_cell.angle_gamma   90.00
#
_symmetry.space_group_name_H-M   'P 1'
#
loop_
_entity.id
_entity.type
_entity.pdbx_description
1 polymer ?
#
loop_
_entity_poly.entity_id
_entity_poly.type
_entity_poly.pdbx_seq_one_letter_code
_entity_poly.pdbx_strand_id
1 'polypeptide(L)'
;MSSHTVDIGSKSGKFKYILVQQGQKYILRGDSSLEYHDQIFEKLKHDMGDKASDELKVLGGGKVQVDFEKKQINVFGDSQSYGAADHAKAKSLLQEKYPDFNISTDKPADPSNK
;
A
#
# COMPACT_ATOMS: atom_id res chain seq x y z
N MET A 1 -4.51 16.86 12.04
CA MET A 1 -4.97 16.47 10.69
C MET A 1 -4.51 15.05 10.45
N SER A 2 -5.38 14.06 10.63
CA SER A 2 -5.01 12.67 10.42
C SER A 2 -4.91 12.44 8.92
N SER A 3 -3.71 12.35 8.38
CA SER A 3 -3.49 12.03 6.98
C SER A 3 -4.01 10.61 6.72
N HIS A 4 -5.14 10.46 6.03
CA HIS A 4 -5.72 9.17 5.59
C HIS A 4 -4.91 8.56 4.43
N THR A 5 -3.58 8.53 4.56
CA THR A 5 -2.66 8.08 3.52
C THR A 5 -2.49 6.57 3.52
N VAL A 6 -2.80 5.87 4.62
CA VAL A 6 -2.57 4.43 4.74
C VAL A 6 -3.78 3.73 5.33
N ASP A 7 -4.24 2.72 4.60
CA ASP A 7 -5.28 1.80 5.05
C ASP A 7 -5.10 0.44 4.39
N ILE A 8 -4.83 -0.56 5.23
CA ILE A 8 -4.65 -1.96 4.85
C ILE A 8 -5.73 -2.85 5.49
N GLY A 9 -6.83 -2.24 5.93
CA GLY A 9 -7.86 -2.91 6.72
C GLY A 9 -7.41 -3.28 8.13
N SER A 10 -8.26 -4.05 8.81
CA SER A 10 -8.10 -4.44 10.23
C SER A 10 -7.97 -5.95 10.45
N LYS A 11 -7.80 -6.72 9.38
CA LYS A 11 -7.69 -8.20 9.46
C LYS A 11 -6.27 -8.65 9.21
N SER A 12 -5.78 -9.54 10.08
CA SER A 12 -4.55 -10.27 9.83
C SER A 12 -4.73 -11.18 8.61
N GLY A 13 -3.66 -11.38 7.85
CA GLY A 13 -3.65 -12.21 6.65
C GLY A 13 -2.81 -11.61 5.54
N LYS A 14 -2.83 -12.28 4.39
CA LYS A 14 -2.10 -11.89 3.19
C LYS A 14 -3.07 -11.38 2.14
N PHE A 15 -2.84 -10.17 1.65
CA PHE A 15 -3.71 -9.53 0.67
C PHE A 15 -2.97 -8.53 -0.21
N LYS A 16 -3.64 -8.05 -1.25
CA LYS A 16 -3.06 -7.14 -2.24
C LYS A 16 -3.12 -5.70 -1.76
N TYR A 17 -2.16 -4.90 -2.21
CA TYR A 17 -2.13 -3.46 -1.99
C TYR A 17 -1.69 -2.72 -3.25
N ILE A 18 -2.11 -1.47 -3.38
CA ILE A 18 -1.67 -0.52 -4.40
C ILE A 18 -0.99 0.69 -3.73
N LEU A 19 0.02 1.23 -4.40
CA LEU A 19 0.61 2.51 -4.07
C LEU A 19 0.15 3.54 -5.10
N VAL A 20 -0.46 4.62 -4.64
CA VAL A 20 -1.04 5.66 -5.49
C VAL A 20 -0.48 7.01 -5.10
N GLN A 21 -0.19 7.85 -6.08
CA GLN A 21 0.20 9.24 -5.87
C GLN A 21 -0.99 10.14 -6.17
N GLN A 22 -1.24 11.13 -5.30
CA GLN A 22 -2.22 12.19 -5.50
C GLN A 22 -1.52 13.54 -5.34
N GLY A 23 -1.17 14.17 -6.45
CA GLY A 23 -0.32 15.36 -6.43
C GLY A 23 1.02 15.09 -5.74
N GLN A 24 1.23 15.68 -4.55
CA GLN A 24 2.43 15.50 -3.73
C GLN A 24 2.29 14.44 -2.62
N LYS A 25 1.10 13.85 -2.45
CA LYS A 25 0.80 12.86 -1.42
C LYS A 25 0.91 11.45 -1.97
N TYR A 26 1.26 10.52 -1.10
CA TYR A 26 1.26 9.09 -1.39
C TYR A 26 0.21 8.40 -0.54
N ILE A 27 -0.52 7.50 -1.17
CA ILE A 27 -1.62 6.74 -0.59
C ILE A 27 -1.31 5.26 -0.78
N LEU A 28 -1.34 4.51 0.31
CA LEU A 28 -1.24 3.06 0.33
C LEU A 28 -2.59 2.48 0.72
N ARG A 29 -3.20 1.73 -0.20
CA ARG A 29 -4.46 1.02 0.04
C ARG A 29 -4.28 -0.48 -0.15
N GLY A 30 -4.74 -1.25 0.81
CA GLY A 30 -4.87 -2.70 0.72
C GLY A 30 -6.22 -3.15 1.28
N ASP A 31 -6.75 -4.22 0.72
CA ASP A 31 -8.04 -4.77 1.16
C ASP A 31 -7.96 -6.30 1.15
N SER A 32 -8.29 -6.92 2.29
CA SER A 32 -8.27 -8.37 2.44
C SER A 32 -9.38 -9.09 1.67
N SER A 33 -10.43 -8.37 1.29
CA SER A 33 -11.61 -8.91 0.61
C SER A 33 -11.52 -8.76 -0.91
N LEU A 34 -10.54 -8.00 -1.42
CA LEU A 34 -10.37 -7.75 -2.84
C LEU A 34 -9.25 -8.61 -3.42
N GLU A 35 -9.60 -9.37 -4.45
CA GLU A 35 -8.68 -10.31 -5.08
C GLU A 35 -7.81 -9.67 -6.15
N TYR A 36 -8.09 -8.44 -6.60
CA TYR A 36 -7.38 -7.79 -7.71
C TYR A 36 -6.98 -6.34 -7.37
N HIS A 37 -5.83 -5.90 -7.88
CA HIS A 37 -5.33 -4.53 -7.66
C HIS A 37 -6.25 -3.46 -8.25
N ASP A 38 -6.86 -3.75 -9.40
CA ASP A 38 -7.82 -2.86 -10.06
C ASP A 38 -9.03 -2.57 -9.17
N GLN A 39 -9.59 -3.60 -8.52
CA GLN A 39 -10.73 -3.43 -7.61
C GLN A 39 -10.38 -2.53 -6.41
N ILE A 40 -9.15 -2.64 -5.89
CA ILE A 40 -8.67 -1.77 -4.80
C ILE A 40 -8.60 -0.31 -5.29
N PHE A 41 -8.16 -0.10 -6.52
CA PHE A 41 -8.07 1.23 -7.11
C PHE A 41 -9.46 1.83 -7.37
N GLU A 42 -10.39 1.07 -7.93
CA GLU A 42 -11.78 1.50 -8.13
C GLU A 42 -12.45 1.87 -6.81
N LYS A 43 -12.25 1.06 -5.76
CA LYS A 43 -12.75 1.35 -4.41
C LYS A 43 -12.14 2.64 -3.85
N LEU A 44 -10.83 2.86 -4.05
CA LEU A 44 -10.17 4.10 -3.66
C LEU A 44 -10.73 5.32 -4.39
N LYS A 45 -10.97 5.23 -5.71
CA LYS A 45 -11.60 6.31 -6.47
C LYS A 45 -13.00 6.63 -5.94
N HIS A 46 -13.77 5.59 -5.61
CA HIS A 46 -15.11 5.74 -5.03
C HIS A 46 -15.08 6.42 -3.65
N ASP A 47 -14.16 6.02 -2.77
CA ASP A 47 -13.97 6.60 -1.42
C ASP A 47 -13.53 8.08 -1.46
N MET A 48 -12.69 8.44 -2.45
CA MET A 48 -12.20 9.81 -2.66
C MET A 48 -13.24 10.74 -3.31
N GLY A 49 -14.17 10.18 -4.08
CA GLY A 49 -15.11 10.92 -4.94
C GLY A 49 -14.48 11.44 -6.25
N ASP A 50 -15.32 11.65 -7.27
CA ASP A 50 -14.90 11.97 -8.64
C ASP A 50 -13.85 13.09 -8.75
N LYS A 51 -14.05 14.21 -8.04
CA LYS A 51 -13.17 15.38 -8.13
C LYS A 51 -11.75 15.13 -7.63
N ALA A 52 -11.58 14.30 -6.60
CA ALA A 52 -10.26 13.99 -6.05
C ALA A 52 -9.60 12.81 -6.78
N SER A 53 -10.37 12.07 -7.57
CA SER A 53 -9.92 10.87 -8.27
C SER A 53 -9.16 11.15 -9.57
N ASP A 54 -9.28 12.36 -10.13
CA ASP A 54 -8.62 12.78 -11.38
C ASP A 54 -7.09 12.89 -11.23
N GLU A 55 -6.61 13.26 -10.04
CA GLU A 55 -5.18 13.40 -9.73
C GLU A 55 -4.51 12.08 -9.28
N LEU A 56 -5.24 10.96 -9.27
CA LEU A 56 -4.72 9.69 -8.78
C LEU A 56 -3.90 8.96 -9.85
N LYS A 57 -2.63 8.71 -9.54
CA LYS A 57 -1.71 7.93 -10.38
C LYS A 57 -1.27 6.67 -9.64
N VAL A 58 -1.60 5.49 -10.17
CA VAL A 58 -1.10 4.21 -9.63
C VAL A 58 0.40 4.10 -9.93
N LEU A 59 1.21 3.99 -8.89
CA LEU A 59 2.67 3.82 -8.98
C LEU A 59 3.11 2.35 -8.99
N GLY A 60 2.16 1.44 -8.77
CA GLY A 60 2.39 -0.01 -8.75
C GLY A 60 1.56 -0.68 -7.65
N GLY A 61 1.77 -1.98 -7.48
CA GLY A 61 1.20 -2.71 -6.36
C GLY A 61 2.08 -3.85 -5.89
N GLY A 62 1.56 -4.58 -4.92
CA GLY A 62 2.18 -5.78 -4.37
C GLY A 62 1.23 -6.49 -3.43
N LYS A 63 1.81 -7.21 -2.47
CA LYS A 63 1.11 -7.92 -1.40
C LYS A 63 1.66 -7.45 -0.06
N VAL A 64 0.76 -7.41 0.92
CA VAL A 64 1.12 -7.28 2.33
C VAL A 64 0.68 -8.52 3.07
N GLN A 65 1.47 -8.95 4.03
CA GLN A 65 1.08 -9.92 5.03
C GLN A 65 1.11 -9.24 6.38
N VAL A 66 -0.04 -9.22 7.05
CA VAL A 66 -0.24 -8.50 8.31
C VAL A 66 -0.58 -9.51 9.40
N ASP A 67 0.14 -9.42 10.50
CA ASP A 67 -0.14 -10.16 11.74
C ASP A 67 -0.31 -9.11 12.85
N PHE A 68 -1.55 -8.71 13.13
CA PHE A 68 -1.83 -7.72 14.18
C PHE A 68 -1.46 -8.22 15.59
N GLU A 69 -1.58 -9.52 15.84
CA GLU A 69 -1.21 -10.14 17.12
C GLU A 69 0.30 -10.05 17.37
N LYS A 70 1.11 -10.34 16.35
CA LYS A 70 2.58 -10.25 16.44
C LYS A 70 3.12 -8.85 16.14
N LYS A 71 2.25 -7.91 15.78
CA LYS A 71 2.60 -6.59 15.26
C LYS A 71 3.63 -6.68 14.11
N GLN A 72 3.38 -7.54 13.13
CA GLN A 72 4.28 -7.76 12.00
C GLN A 72 3.60 -7.42 10.68
N ILE A 73 4.33 -6.74 9.79
CA ILE A 73 3.89 -6.50 8.41
C ILE A 73 5.03 -6.85 7.47
N ASN A 74 4.76 -7.66 6.46
CA ASN A 74 5.71 -7.94 5.40
C ASN A 74 5.15 -7.45 4.06
N VAL A 75 5.93 -6.67 3.32
CA VAL A 75 5.56 -6.10 2.01
C VAL A 75 6.37 -6.77 0.91
N PHE A 76 5.73 -7.34 -0.10
CA PHE A 76 6.40 -8.16 -1.11
C PHE A 76 5.59 -8.36 -2.39
N GLY A 77 6.25 -8.88 -3.42
CA GLY A 77 5.63 -9.22 -4.70
C GLY A 77 5.16 -8.00 -5.50
N ASP A 78 4.50 -8.24 -6.61
CA ASP A 78 4.13 -7.22 -7.59
C ASP A 78 2.64 -7.27 -7.95
N SER A 79 2.20 -6.26 -8.71
CA SER A 79 0.91 -6.27 -9.38
C SER A 79 1.04 -6.72 -10.82
N GLN A 80 0.17 -7.64 -11.24
CA GLN A 80 0.08 -8.08 -12.63
C GLN A 80 -0.35 -6.94 -13.57
N SER A 81 -1.25 -6.06 -13.12
CA SER A 81 -1.77 -4.95 -13.92
C SER A 81 -0.86 -3.72 -13.88
N TYR A 82 -0.22 -3.44 -12.73
CA TYR A 82 0.49 -2.17 -12.48
C TYR A 82 2.00 -2.30 -12.28
N GLY A 83 2.55 -3.52 -12.28
CA GLY A 83 3.93 -3.77 -11.91
C GLY A 83 4.21 -3.66 -10.40
N ALA A 84 5.49 -3.76 -10.04
CA ALA A 84 5.93 -3.68 -8.65
C ALA A 84 5.93 -2.23 -8.15
N ALA A 85 5.31 -1.99 -7.00
CA ALA A 85 5.43 -0.70 -6.30
C ALA A 85 6.81 -0.53 -5.64
N ASP A 86 7.15 0.72 -5.32
CA ASP A 86 8.26 1.03 -4.42
C ASP A 86 7.93 0.55 -2.99
N HIS A 87 8.43 -0.64 -2.63
CA HIS A 87 8.19 -1.24 -1.32
C HIS A 87 8.85 -0.47 -0.18
N ALA A 88 9.93 0.28 -0.44
CA ALA A 88 10.57 1.11 0.59
C ALA A 88 9.66 2.27 0.97
N LYS A 89 9.05 2.94 -0.02
CA LYS A 89 8.04 3.98 0.22
C LYS A 89 6.79 3.41 0.90
N ALA A 90 6.32 2.24 0.47
CA ALA A 90 5.21 1.55 1.12
C ALA A 90 5.50 1.25 2.60
N LYS A 91 6.70 0.76 2.90
CA LYS A 91 7.17 0.52 4.27
C LYS A 91 7.18 1.81 5.09
N SER A 92 7.74 2.92 4.59
CA SER A 92 7.77 4.18 5.33
C SER A 92 6.36 4.65 5.71
N LEU A 93 5.41 4.60 4.76
CA LEU A 93 4.01 4.95 5.01
C LEU A 93 3.39 4.05 6.08
N LEU A 94 3.62 2.74 6.00
CA LEU A 94 3.14 1.79 7.02
C LEU A 94 3.78 2.06 8.39
N GLN A 95 5.05 2.47 8.46
CA GLN A 95 5.74 2.79 9.71
C GLN A 95 5.16 4.06 10.36
N GLU A 96 4.75 5.05 9.58
CA GLU A 96 4.06 6.23 10.11
C GLU A 96 2.70 5.87 10.74
N LYS A 97 1.98 4.91 10.14
CA LYS A 97 0.66 4.48 10.62
C LYS A 97 0.72 3.46 11.76
N TYR A 98 1.70 2.57 11.72
CA TYR A 98 1.89 1.46 12.65
C TYR A 98 3.33 1.51 13.22
N PRO A 99 3.67 2.52 14.03
CA PRO A 99 5.04 2.72 14.53
C PRO A 99 5.53 1.57 15.41
N ASP A 100 4.62 0.87 16.09
CA ASP A 100 4.91 -0.29 16.94
C ASP A 100 5.05 -1.61 16.18
N PHE A 101 4.89 -1.61 14.86
CA PHE A 101 4.93 -2.83 14.05
C PHE A 101 6.30 -3.05 13.45
N ASN A 102 6.75 -4.30 13.44
CA ASN A 102 7.95 -4.71 12.72
C ASN A 102 7.61 -4.88 11.23
N ILE A 103 7.99 -3.88 10.43
CA ILE A 103 7.67 -3.82 9.00
C ILE A 103 8.90 -4.17 8.16
N SER A 104 8.78 -5.24 7.36
CA SER A 104 9.85 -5.77 6.50
C SER A 104 9.44 -5.76 5.03
N THR A 105 10.43 -5.77 4.13
CA THR A 105 10.25 -5.90 2.69
C THR A 105 11.07 -7.09 2.19
N ASP A 106 10.47 -7.97 1.37
CA ASP A 106 11.13 -9.20 0.90
C ASP A 106 12.32 -8.93 -0.03
N LYS A 107 12.26 -7.82 -0.77
CA LYS A 107 13.47 -7.25 -1.37
C LYS A 107 14.15 -6.35 -0.36
N PRO A 108 15.45 -6.55 -0.05
CA PRO A 108 16.24 -5.45 0.49
C PRO A 108 16.12 -4.29 -0.50
N ALA A 109 15.95 -3.07 0.01
CA ALA A 109 16.16 -1.89 -0.80
C ALA A 109 17.52 -2.07 -1.50
N ASP A 110 17.51 -2.27 -2.82
CA ASP A 110 18.74 -2.37 -3.58
C ASP A 110 19.52 -1.06 -3.34
N PRO A 111 20.71 -1.08 -2.72
CA PRO A 111 21.50 0.13 -2.51
C PRO A 111 22.23 0.56 -3.79
N SER A 112 21.83 0.10 -4.98
CA SER A 112 22.55 0.28 -6.23
C SER A 112 21.88 1.32 -7.12
N ASN A 113 21.92 2.58 -6.69
CA ASN A 113 22.15 3.67 -7.65
C ASN A 113 22.89 4.83 -6.98
N LYS A 114 24.15 4.55 -6.61
CA LYS A 114 25.20 5.55 -6.39
C LYS A 114 25.75 6.03 -7.74
#